data_AF-A0AA43JBQ4-F1
#
_entry.id   AF-A0AA43JBQ4-F1
#
_cell.length_a   1.000
_cell.length_b   1.000
_cell.length_c   1.000
_cell.angle_alpha   90.00
_cell.angle_beta   90.00
_cell.angle_gamma   90.00
#
_symmetry.space_group_name_H-M   'P 1'
#
loop_
_entity.id
_entity.type
_entity.pdbx_description
1 polymer ?
#
loop_
_entity_poly.entity_id
_entity_poly.type
_entity_poly.pdbx_seq_one_letter_code
_entity_poly.pdbx_strand_id
1 'polypeptide(L)'
;MSRPHTRVVAHGTRRACAAEARKRDTEAGARFFKTCGGVLREGVAMRYRVIQEHDRRYPIRLMCRALAVSAAGYYAWRSRPESARSIQTRLLRSAIRVIHHESRDTYGSPRIGNTLVKQGHHIGEHRVARLMRQDGMRAQTVKKGRATTQSNHRLPVAANTLERAFRVEAPNRVWAGDLTYVWTLEGWLYVAVLLDLYSRRVVGWAMGQRLTVELAEQALTMAVANRAPAAGLVHHSDRGSQGAFKWSLQRPLELVIPRSLLRGSGSLVPSGAWRIRGTMRFARGRT
;
A
#
# COMPACT_ATOMS: atom_id res chain seq x y z
N MET A 1 -101.62 25.03 6.29
CA MET A 1 -100.72 25.37 7.42
C MET A 1 -99.34 24.79 7.12
N SER A 2 -98.37 25.66 6.82
CA SER A 2 -96.97 25.31 6.53
C SER A 2 -96.20 24.93 7.79
N ARG A 3 -95.33 23.92 7.70
CA ARG A 3 -94.13 23.81 8.53
C ARG A 3 -92.94 23.41 7.65
N PRO A 4 -91.82 24.16 7.66
CA PRO A 4 -90.64 23.84 6.87
C PRO A 4 -89.72 22.89 7.64
N HIS A 5 -89.22 21.85 6.96
CA HIS A 5 -88.08 21.08 7.46
C HIS A 5 -86.77 21.82 7.12
N THR A 6 -86.15 22.40 8.15
CA THR A 6 -84.83 23.02 8.04
C THR A 6 -83.76 21.93 8.00
N ARG A 7 -83.04 21.84 6.88
CA ARG A 7 -81.89 20.95 6.69
C ARG A 7 -80.65 21.64 7.29
N VAL A 8 -80.27 21.28 8.51
CA VAL A 8 -79.07 21.84 9.17
C VAL A 8 -77.80 21.25 8.55
N VAL A 9 -76.82 22.14 8.37
CA VAL A 9 -75.66 22.06 7.48
C VAL A 9 -74.53 21.21 8.08
N ALA A 10 -74.21 20.06 7.48
CA ALA A 10 -73.05 19.23 7.83
C ALA A 10 -71.74 19.67 7.15
N HIS A 11 -71.43 20.97 7.14
CA HIS A 11 -70.23 21.52 6.44
C HIS A 11 -69.05 21.86 7.38
N GLY A 12 -69.27 21.92 8.71
CA GLY A 12 -68.24 22.29 9.69
C GLY A 12 -67.23 21.19 10.02
N THR A 13 -67.69 19.93 10.12
CA THR A 13 -66.87 18.77 10.54
C THR A 13 -65.83 18.35 9.49
N ARG A 14 -66.14 18.49 8.20
CA ARG A 14 -65.18 18.18 7.12
C ARG A 14 -63.99 19.15 7.08
N ARG A 15 -64.22 20.44 7.38
CA ARG A 15 -63.15 21.46 7.39
C ARG A 15 -62.20 21.28 8.57
N ALA A 16 -62.72 20.96 9.76
CA ALA A 16 -61.91 20.67 10.94
C ALA A 16 -61.03 19.43 10.73
N CYS A 17 -61.63 18.33 10.25
CA CYS A 17 -60.90 17.09 9.97
C CYS A 17 -59.82 17.27 8.87
N ALA A 18 -60.09 18.10 7.86
CA ALA A 18 -59.10 18.45 6.83
C ALA A 18 -57.95 19.33 7.38
N ALA A 19 -58.21 20.21 8.33
CA ALA A 19 -57.19 21.02 8.98
C ALA A 19 -56.26 20.18 9.87
N GLU A 20 -56.82 19.21 10.60
CA GLU A 20 -56.04 18.24 11.40
C GLU A 20 -55.20 17.31 10.55
N ALA A 21 -55.73 16.82 9.41
CA ALA A 21 -54.96 16.06 8.45
C ALA A 21 -53.77 16.87 7.90
N ARG A 22 -53.98 18.16 7.58
CA ARG A 22 -52.88 19.05 7.14
C ARG A 22 -51.84 19.27 8.22
N LYS A 23 -52.23 19.46 9.50
CA LYS A 23 -51.27 19.57 10.61
C LYS A 23 -50.41 18.31 10.75
N ARG A 24 -51.03 17.12 10.74
CA ARG A 24 -50.30 15.83 10.81
C ARG A 24 -49.33 15.65 9.64
N ASP A 25 -49.75 16.01 8.42
CA ASP A 25 -48.90 15.99 7.23
C ASP A 25 -47.71 16.95 7.36
N THR A 26 -47.91 18.12 7.98
CA THR A 26 -46.85 19.12 8.15
C THR A 26 -45.81 18.65 9.18
N GLU A 27 -46.26 18.07 10.29
CA GLU A 27 -45.38 17.48 11.32
C GLU A 27 -44.65 16.23 10.83
N ALA A 28 -45.33 15.37 10.05
CA ALA A 28 -44.71 14.22 9.42
C ALA A 28 -43.69 14.65 8.35
N GLY A 29 -43.98 15.72 7.60
CA GLY A 29 -43.07 16.36 6.66
C GLY A 29 -41.81 16.88 7.34
N ALA A 30 -41.96 17.63 8.44
CA ALA A 30 -40.83 18.15 9.22
C ALA A 30 -39.96 17.05 9.84
N ARG A 31 -40.59 15.97 10.33
CA ARG A 31 -39.89 14.78 10.84
C ARG A 31 -39.09 14.07 9.74
N PHE A 32 -39.69 13.87 8.57
CA PHE A 32 -38.99 13.31 7.41
C PHE A 32 -37.84 14.22 6.94
N PHE A 33 -38.03 15.54 6.92
CA PHE A 33 -37.00 16.50 6.53
C PHE A 33 -35.76 16.45 7.44
N LYS A 34 -35.95 16.30 8.76
CA LYS A 34 -34.84 16.09 9.70
C LYS A 34 -34.06 14.81 9.40
N THR A 35 -34.75 13.74 8.97
CA THR A 35 -34.11 12.47 8.60
C THR A 35 -33.37 12.55 7.26
N CYS A 36 -33.81 13.40 6.33
CA CYS A 36 -33.36 13.38 4.93
C CYS A 36 -32.51 14.59 4.51
N GLY A 37 -32.07 15.44 5.44
CA GLY A 37 -31.40 16.73 5.14
C GLY A 37 -30.18 16.64 4.19
N GLY A 38 -29.49 15.50 4.13
CA GLY A 38 -28.36 15.28 3.21
C GLY A 38 -28.75 14.96 1.76
N VAL A 39 -29.99 14.49 1.51
CA VAL A 39 -30.39 13.87 0.24
C VAL A 39 -30.87 14.89 -0.79
N LEU A 40 -31.17 16.12 -0.36
CA LEU A 40 -31.63 17.19 -1.25
C LEU A 40 -30.57 17.63 -2.27
N ARG A 41 -29.28 17.40 -1.99
CA ARG A 41 -28.18 17.69 -2.93
C ARG A 41 -27.89 16.54 -3.88
N GLU A 42 -28.55 15.40 -3.69
CA GLU A 42 -28.33 14.21 -4.50
C GLU A 42 -29.25 14.16 -5.72
N GLY A 43 -28.86 13.31 -6.69
CA GLY A 43 -29.62 13.08 -7.91
C GLY A 43 -31.00 12.49 -7.64
N VAL A 44 -31.91 12.71 -8.58
CA VAL A 44 -33.34 12.34 -8.48
C VAL A 44 -33.55 10.85 -8.15
N ALA A 45 -32.69 9.96 -8.65
CA ALA A 45 -32.76 8.53 -8.34
C ALA A 45 -32.51 8.20 -6.85
N MET A 46 -31.60 8.93 -6.18
CA MET A 46 -31.36 8.73 -4.76
C MET A 46 -32.52 9.26 -3.92
N ARG A 47 -33.11 10.40 -4.32
CA ARG A 47 -34.32 10.94 -3.69
C ARG A 47 -35.47 9.92 -3.75
N TYR A 48 -35.66 9.26 -4.89
CA TYR A 48 -36.66 8.18 -5.00
C TYR A 48 -36.33 6.95 -4.16
N ARG A 49 -35.04 6.59 -4.02
CA ARG A 49 -34.62 5.49 -3.15
C ARG A 49 -34.97 5.75 -1.68
N VAL A 50 -34.75 6.97 -1.20
CA VAL A 50 -35.11 7.37 0.17
C VAL A 50 -36.63 7.38 0.38
N ILE A 51 -37.41 7.76 -0.63
CA ILE A 51 -38.88 7.61 -0.59
C ILE A 51 -39.26 6.14 -0.44
N GLN A 52 -38.61 5.24 -1.18
CA GLN A 52 -38.87 3.81 -1.13
C GLN A 52 -38.50 3.20 0.24
N GLU A 53 -37.37 3.59 0.82
CA GLU A 53 -36.92 3.10 2.14
C GLU A 53 -37.85 3.53 3.29
N HIS A 54 -38.61 4.60 3.09
CA HIS A 54 -39.52 5.17 4.10
C HIS A 54 -41.01 5.08 3.72
N ASP A 55 -41.37 4.35 2.65
CA ASP A 55 -42.74 4.28 2.12
C ASP A 55 -43.77 3.68 3.09
N ARG A 56 -43.30 2.87 4.05
CA ARG A 56 -44.11 2.31 5.14
C ARG A 56 -44.33 3.27 6.32
N ARG A 57 -43.49 4.30 6.46
CA ARG A 57 -43.48 5.20 7.63
C ARG A 57 -44.10 6.56 7.34
N TYR A 58 -44.03 7.02 6.09
CA TYR A 58 -44.57 8.32 5.69
C TYR A 58 -45.34 8.23 4.37
N PRO A 59 -46.36 9.09 4.15
CA PRO A 59 -47.07 9.13 2.87
C PRO A 59 -46.14 9.52 1.71
N ILE A 60 -46.21 8.78 0.59
CA ILE A 60 -45.36 9.02 -0.61
C ILE A 60 -45.49 10.46 -1.12
N ARG A 61 -46.72 11.00 -1.24
CA ARG A 61 -46.94 12.38 -1.74
C ARG A 61 -46.34 13.44 -0.81
N LEU A 62 -46.27 13.17 0.50
CA LEU A 62 -45.63 14.04 1.47
C LEU A 62 -44.11 14.03 1.27
N MET A 63 -43.51 12.84 1.14
CA MET A 63 -42.06 12.72 0.89
C MET A 63 -41.64 13.31 -0.46
N CYS A 64 -42.44 13.11 -1.51
CA CYS A 64 -42.22 13.72 -2.83
C CYS A 64 -42.22 15.25 -2.78
N ARG A 65 -43.17 15.86 -2.05
CA ARG A 65 -43.18 17.32 -1.80
C ARG A 65 -41.94 17.77 -1.04
N ALA A 66 -41.57 17.04 0.01
CA ALA A 66 -40.40 17.36 0.83
C ALA A 66 -39.08 17.29 0.03
N LEU A 67 -38.94 16.34 -0.89
CA LEU A 67 -37.73 16.17 -1.71
C LEU A 67 -37.76 16.91 -3.06
N ALA A 68 -38.81 17.70 -3.31
CA ALA A 68 -39.05 18.41 -4.56
C ALA A 68 -38.98 17.49 -5.80
N VAL A 69 -39.66 16.33 -5.74
CA VAL A 69 -39.77 15.36 -6.85
C VAL A 69 -41.22 15.02 -7.14
N SER A 70 -41.53 14.53 -8.35
CA SER A 70 -42.90 14.20 -8.73
C SER A 70 -43.30 12.79 -8.29
N ALA A 71 -44.54 12.63 -7.81
CA ALA A 71 -45.08 11.30 -7.46
C ALA A 71 -45.18 10.39 -8.69
N ALA A 72 -45.59 10.92 -9.85
CA ALA A 72 -45.61 10.18 -11.11
C ALA A 72 -44.20 9.69 -11.50
N GLY A 73 -43.18 10.52 -11.31
CA GLY A 73 -41.78 10.15 -11.53
C GLY A 73 -41.29 9.07 -10.56
N TYR A 74 -41.71 9.10 -9.30
CA TYR A 74 -41.40 8.05 -8.33
C TYR A 74 -41.98 6.69 -8.76
N TYR A 75 -43.28 6.63 -9.10
CA TYR A 75 -43.90 5.38 -9.52
C TYR A 75 -43.31 4.85 -10.83
N ALA A 76 -43.04 5.74 -11.80
CA ALA A 76 -42.36 5.36 -13.03
C ALA A 76 -40.93 4.87 -12.76
N TRP A 77 -40.20 5.49 -11.83
CA TRP A 77 -38.88 5.00 -11.41
C TRP A 77 -38.94 3.65 -10.71
N ARG A 78 -39.95 3.43 -9.86
CA ARG A 78 -40.15 2.17 -9.12
C ARG A 78 -40.51 1.00 -10.04
N SER A 79 -41.28 1.25 -11.10
CA SER A 79 -41.67 0.21 -12.07
C SER A 79 -40.70 0.08 -13.25
N ARG A 80 -39.73 0.98 -13.39
CA ARG A 80 -38.76 0.93 -14.50
C ARG A 80 -37.92 -0.34 -14.42
N PRO A 81 -37.91 -1.16 -15.48
CA PRO A 81 -37.03 -2.31 -15.55
C PRO A 81 -35.56 -1.85 -15.57
N GLU A 82 -34.67 -2.72 -15.13
CA GLU A 82 -33.24 -2.45 -15.17
C GLU A 82 -32.81 -2.16 -16.61
N SER A 83 -32.17 -1.01 -16.85
CA SER A 83 -31.70 -0.67 -18.20
C SER A 83 -30.69 -1.69 -18.71
N ALA A 84 -30.67 -1.94 -20.02
CA ALA A 84 -29.69 -2.83 -20.65
C ALA A 84 -28.24 -2.49 -20.27
N ARG A 85 -27.93 -1.19 -20.10
CA ARG A 85 -26.62 -0.71 -19.65
C ARG A 85 -26.30 -1.10 -18.21
N SER A 86 -27.29 -1.08 -17.32
CA SER A 86 -27.12 -1.50 -15.92
C SER A 86 -26.91 -3.01 -15.84
N ILE A 87 -27.70 -3.79 -16.58
CA ILE A 87 -27.53 -5.24 -16.71
C ILE A 87 -26.12 -5.56 -17.21
N GLN A 88 -25.68 -4.94 -18.32
CA GLN A 88 -24.33 -5.17 -18.86
C GLN A 88 -23.25 -4.80 -17.84
N THR A 89 -23.42 -3.69 -17.11
CA THR A 89 -22.45 -3.26 -16.09
C THR A 89 -22.40 -4.24 -14.91
N ARG A 90 -23.53 -4.79 -14.52
CA ARG A 90 -23.63 -5.82 -13.47
C ARG A 90 -22.91 -7.10 -13.89
N LEU A 91 -23.17 -7.60 -15.10
CA LEU A 91 -22.50 -8.79 -15.65
C LEU A 91 -20.98 -8.60 -15.71
N LEU A 92 -20.56 -7.43 -16.20
CA LEU A 92 -19.15 -7.08 -16.31
C LEU A 92 -18.46 -6.97 -14.94
N ARG A 93 -19.14 -6.42 -13.92
CA ARG A 93 -18.63 -6.40 -12.54
C ARG A 93 -18.41 -7.81 -12.01
N SER A 94 -19.35 -8.72 -12.26
CA SER A 94 -19.18 -10.13 -11.87
C SER A 94 -17.96 -10.76 -12.54
N ALA A 95 -17.78 -10.57 -13.85
CA ALA A 95 -16.62 -11.09 -14.57
C ALA A 95 -15.29 -10.52 -14.03
N ILE A 96 -15.23 -9.21 -13.77
CA ILE A 96 -14.04 -8.57 -13.16
C ILE A 96 -13.71 -9.20 -11.81
N ARG A 97 -14.71 -9.45 -10.96
CA ARG A 97 -14.50 -10.05 -9.63
C ARG A 97 -13.96 -11.47 -9.72
N VAL A 98 -14.50 -12.28 -10.64
CA VAL A 98 -14.02 -13.64 -10.89
C VAL A 98 -12.54 -13.62 -11.28
N ILE A 99 -12.17 -12.83 -12.30
CA ILE A 99 -10.78 -12.72 -12.77
C ILE A 99 -9.85 -12.20 -11.66
N HIS A 100 -10.30 -11.20 -10.88
CA HIS A 100 -9.50 -10.65 -9.79
C HIS A 100 -9.21 -11.71 -8.71
N HIS A 101 -10.24 -12.45 -8.30
CA HIS A 101 -10.12 -13.52 -7.32
C HIS A 101 -9.26 -14.69 -7.82
N GLU A 102 -9.46 -15.13 -9.06
CA GLU A 102 -8.62 -16.18 -9.70
C GLU A 102 -7.14 -15.79 -9.74
N SER A 103 -6.86 -14.50 -9.91
CA SER A 103 -5.49 -13.96 -9.86
C SER A 103 -4.92 -13.81 -8.44
N ARG A 104 -5.63 -14.26 -7.40
CA ARG A 104 -5.30 -14.04 -5.98
C ARG A 104 -5.08 -12.55 -5.67
N ASP A 105 -5.98 -11.73 -6.20
CA ASP A 105 -5.98 -10.26 -6.09
C ASP A 105 -4.76 -9.56 -6.70
N THR A 106 -3.88 -10.26 -7.44
CA THR A 106 -2.65 -9.66 -7.98
C THR A 106 -2.89 -8.82 -9.23
N TYR A 107 -3.97 -9.08 -9.98
CA TYR A 107 -4.22 -8.38 -11.24
C TYR A 107 -4.90 -7.03 -11.01
N GLY A 108 -4.33 -5.99 -11.63
CA GLY A 108 -4.92 -4.66 -11.74
C GLY A 108 -5.73 -4.47 -13.03
N SER A 109 -6.25 -3.25 -13.24
CA SER A 109 -7.08 -2.91 -14.40
C SER A 109 -6.50 -3.26 -15.77
N PRO A 110 -5.19 -3.12 -16.06
CA PRO A 110 -4.65 -3.48 -17.37
C PRO A 110 -4.74 -4.98 -17.63
N ARG A 111 -4.35 -5.80 -16.64
CA ARG A 111 -4.34 -7.27 -16.78
C ARG A 111 -5.75 -7.83 -16.85
N ILE A 112 -6.67 -7.33 -16.01
CA ILE A 112 -8.07 -7.73 -16.05
C ILE A 112 -8.71 -7.32 -17.38
N GLY A 113 -8.45 -6.10 -17.87
CA GLY A 113 -8.93 -5.64 -19.17
C GLY A 113 -8.49 -6.56 -20.30
N ASN A 114 -7.20 -6.92 -20.35
CA ASN A 114 -6.68 -7.84 -21.36
C ASN A 114 -7.32 -9.24 -21.28
N THR A 115 -7.56 -9.75 -20.07
CA THR A 115 -8.27 -11.04 -19.90
C THR A 115 -9.71 -10.96 -20.41
N LEU A 116 -10.43 -9.88 -20.11
CA LEU A 116 -11.79 -9.67 -20.61
C LEU A 116 -11.84 -9.57 -22.13
N VAL A 117 -10.88 -8.87 -22.74
CA VAL A 117 -10.76 -8.81 -24.22
C VAL A 117 -10.52 -10.19 -24.82
N LYS A 118 -9.65 -11.01 -24.21
CA LYS A 118 -9.43 -12.41 -24.62
C LYS A 118 -10.68 -13.28 -24.47
N GLN A 119 -11.55 -12.96 -23.52
CA GLN A 119 -12.86 -13.61 -23.34
C GLN A 119 -13.95 -13.05 -24.28
N GLY A 120 -13.60 -12.17 -25.23
CA GLY A 120 -14.53 -11.63 -26.23
C GLY A 120 -15.27 -10.36 -25.78
N HIS A 121 -14.92 -9.75 -24.65
CA HIS A 121 -15.53 -8.49 -24.22
C HIS A 121 -14.86 -7.27 -24.87
N HIS A 122 -15.66 -6.43 -25.53
CA HIS A 122 -15.20 -5.12 -25.99
C HIS A 122 -15.24 -4.08 -24.85
N ILE A 123 -14.11 -3.93 -24.15
CA ILE A 123 -14.01 -3.01 -23.02
C ILE A 123 -12.65 -2.30 -22.97
N GLY A 124 -12.69 -0.98 -22.73
CA GLY A 124 -11.50 -0.19 -22.46
C GLY A 124 -11.04 -0.28 -21.00
N GLU A 125 -9.73 -0.22 -20.78
CA GLU A 125 -9.10 -0.30 -19.46
C GLU A 125 -9.69 0.70 -18.45
N HIS A 126 -9.95 1.95 -18.85
CA HIS A 126 -10.52 2.97 -17.97
C HIS A 126 -11.88 2.58 -17.40
N ARG A 127 -12.71 1.84 -18.17
CA ARG A 127 -13.99 1.32 -17.68
C ARG A 127 -13.77 0.26 -16.62
N VAL A 128 -12.80 -0.64 -16.82
CA VAL A 128 -12.39 -1.65 -15.82
C VAL A 128 -11.88 -0.97 -14.55
N ALA A 129 -10.94 -0.02 -14.68
CA ALA A 129 -10.36 0.72 -13.56
C ALA A 129 -11.42 1.45 -12.73
N ARG A 130 -12.41 2.06 -13.39
CA ARG A 130 -13.53 2.72 -12.71
C ARG A 130 -14.39 1.73 -11.92
N LEU A 131 -14.75 0.59 -12.51
CA LEU A 131 -15.56 -0.43 -11.84
C LEU A 131 -14.81 -1.08 -10.67
N MET A 132 -13.52 -1.38 -10.85
CA MET A 132 -12.67 -1.88 -9.75
C MET A 132 -12.63 -0.91 -8.57
N ARG A 133 -12.46 0.39 -8.84
CA ARG A 133 -12.43 1.42 -7.80
C ARG A 133 -13.75 1.52 -7.03
N GLN A 134 -14.87 1.46 -7.74
CA GLN A 134 -16.20 1.48 -7.13
C GLN A 134 -16.47 0.26 -6.24
N ASP A 135 -15.82 -0.87 -6.53
CA ASP A 135 -15.94 -2.12 -5.79
C ASP A 135 -14.82 -2.30 -4.75
N GLY A 136 -13.92 -1.31 -4.58
CA GLY A 136 -12.80 -1.39 -3.65
C GLY A 136 -11.68 -2.36 -4.05
N MET A 137 -11.72 -2.93 -5.26
CA MET A 137 -10.72 -3.88 -5.75
C MET A 137 -9.41 -3.17 -6.09
N ARG A 138 -8.29 -3.72 -5.62
CA ARG A 138 -6.94 -3.19 -5.85
C ARG A 138 -5.97 -4.34 -6.05
N ALA A 139 -5.03 -4.16 -6.97
CA ALA A 139 -3.95 -5.12 -7.16
C ALA A 139 -3.10 -5.22 -5.89
N GLN A 140 -3.04 -6.41 -5.31
CA GLN A 140 -2.18 -6.72 -4.18
C GLN A 140 -0.83 -7.21 -4.68
N THR A 141 0.24 -6.53 -4.28
CA THR A 141 1.60 -7.01 -4.49
C THR A 141 2.09 -7.65 -3.21
N VAL A 142 2.24 -8.97 -3.19
CA VAL A 142 2.91 -9.65 -2.09
C VAL A 142 4.40 -9.30 -2.18
N LYS A 143 4.91 -8.51 -1.23
CA LYS A 143 6.36 -8.34 -1.07
C LYS A 143 6.91 -9.69 -0.62
N LYS A 144 7.74 -10.34 -1.45
CA LYS A 144 8.54 -11.49 -1.04
C LYS A 144 9.59 -11.01 -0.03
N GLY A 145 9.23 -10.97 1.25
CA GLY A 145 10.19 -10.72 2.32
C GLY A 145 11.02 -11.99 2.55
N ARG A 146 12.33 -11.94 2.30
CA ARG A 146 13.26 -12.94 2.81
C ARG A 146 13.70 -12.45 4.19
N ALA A 147 13.37 -13.20 5.25
CA ALA A 147 13.87 -12.89 6.58
C ALA A 147 15.39 -13.12 6.59
N THR A 148 16.16 -12.04 6.63
CA THR A 148 17.63 -12.04 6.60
C THR A 148 18.24 -11.87 7.99
N THR A 149 17.46 -11.92 9.07
CA THR A 149 17.93 -11.54 10.42
C THR A 149 17.34 -12.48 11.47
N GLN A 150 18.18 -13.27 12.14
CA GLN A 150 17.86 -13.88 13.43
C GLN A 150 18.48 -13.03 14.55
N SER A 151 17.71 -12.07 15.06
CA SER A 151 18.12 -11.12 16.10
C SER A 151 18.24 -11.74 17.51
N ASN A 152 18.00 -13.05 17.64
CA ASN A 152 17.91 -13.73 18.93
C ASN A 152 19.08 -14.72 19.11
N HIS A 153 20.31 -14.20 19.28
CA HIS A 153 21.49 -15.01 19.56
C HIS A 153 22.17 -14.60 20.88
N ARG A 154 22.76 -15.56 21.58
CA ARG A 154 23.39 -15.38 22.91
C ARG A 154 24.89 -15.01 22.84
N LEU A 155 25.34 -14.35 21.78
CA LEU A 155 26.78 -14.04 21.60
C LEU A 155 27.14 -12.70 22.23
N PRO A 156 28.35 -12.54 22.79
CA PRO A 156 28.80 -11.31 23.42
C PRO A 156 28.83 -10.16 22.41
N VAL A 157 28.17 -9.06 22.78
CA VAL A 157 28.00 -7.86 21.96
C VAL A 157 29.16 -6.89 22.25
N ALA A 158 29.94 -6.53 21.23
CA ALA A 158 30.96 -5.49 21.39
C ALA A 158 30.32 -4.09 21.45
N ALA A 159 30.92 -3.18 22.24
CA ALA A 159 30.47 -1.79 22.37
C ALA A 159 30.58 -1.06 21.02
N ASN A 160 29.55 -0.27 20.69
CA ASN A 160 29.53 0.55 19.48
C ASN A 160 30.27 1.87 19.72
N THR A 161 31.59 1.83 19.59
CA THR A 161 32.46 2.98 19.87
C THR A 161 32.43 4.05 18.77
N LEU A 162 31.78 3.79 17.63
CA LEU A 162 31.76 4.76 16.52
C LEU A 162 30.68 5.83 16.65
N GLU A 163 29.75 5.76 17.62
CA GLU A 163 28.75 6.79 17.99
C GLU A 163 28.24 7.71 16.84
N ARG A 164 28.13 7.19 15.60
CA ARG A 164 27.83 7.95 14.37
C ARG A 164 28.85 9.06 14.00
N ALA A 165 30.06 9.05 14.54
CA ALA A 165 31.18 9.88 14.12
C ALA A 165 31.82 9.34 12.83
N PHE A 166 31.24 9.67 11.67
CA PHE A 166 31.74 9.26 10.34
C PHE A 166 32.85 10.16 9.79
N ARG A 167 33.30 11.17 10.54
CA ARG A 167 34.39 12.06 10.14
C ARG A 167 35.72 11.43 10.58
N VAL A 168 36.49 11.02 9.60
CA VAL A 168 37.81 10.39 9.77
C VAL A 168 38.83 11.33 9.15
N GLU A 169 39.97 11.55 9.79
CA GLU A 169 40.93 12.60 9.40
C GLU A 169 42.02 12.10 8.42
N ALA A 170 42.10 10.79 8.16
CA ALA A 170 43.07 10.23 7.20
C ALA A 170 42.58 8.91 6.56
N PRO A 171 43.06 8.57 5.34
CA PRO A 171 42.79 7.28 4.72
C PRO A 171 43.21 6.11 5.59
N ASN A 172 42.52 4.97 5.47
CA ASN A 172 42.89 3.72 6.15
C ASN A 172 42.98 3.84 7.68
N ARG A 173 42.18 4.73 8.28
CA ARG A 173 41.97 4.80 9.74
C ARG A 173 40.72 4.05 10.15
N VAL A 174 39.65 4.18 9.37
CA VAL A 174 38.41 3.44 9.60
C VAL A 174 37.84 2.92 8.29
N TRP A 175 37.61 1.61 8.22
CA TRP A 175 36.87 0.98 7.14
C TRP A 175 35.47 0.60 7.64
N ALA A 176 34.46 0.85 6.80
CA ALA A 176 33.09 0.42 7.01
C ALA A 176 32.73 -0.72 6.05
N GLY A 177 32.29 -1.85 6.59
CA GLY A 177 31.80 -2.99 5.85
C GLY A 177 30.26 -3.02 5.79
N ASP A 178 29.71 -3.40 4.64
CA ASP A 178 28.29 -3.69 4.47
C ASP A 178 28.11 -4.99 3.66
N LEU A 179 27.05 -5.74 3.96
CA LEU A 179 26.64 -6.92 3.21
C LEU A 179 25.24 -6.70 2.63
N THR A 180 25.16 -6.72 1.30
CA THR A 180 23.93 -6.47 0.55
C THR A 180 23.65 -7.59 -0.44
N TYR A 181 22.51 -7.55 -1.10
CA TYR A 181 22.13 -8.55 -2.10
C TYR A 181 21.45 -7.88 -3.30
N VAL A 182 21.71 -8.42 -4.49
CA VAL A 182 21.19 -7.96 -5.77
C VAL A 182 20.42 -9.10 -6.43
N TRP A 183 19.25 -8.80 -6.98
CA TRP A 183 18.48 -9.75 -7.77
C TRP A 183 19.02 -9.79 -9.21
N THR A 184 19.33 -10.99 -9.71
CA THR A 184 19.79 -11.24 -11.08
C THR A 184 18.81 -12.17 -11.80
N LEU A 185 19.05 -12.43 -13.09
CA LEU A 185 18.26 -13.41 -13.85
C LEU A 185 18.48 -14.85 -13.37
N GLU A 186 19.56 -15.11 -12.63
CA GLU A 186 19.94 -16.42 -12.11
C GLU A 186 19.61 -16.59 -10.61
N GLY A 187 19.13 -15.53 -9.96
CA GLY A 187 18.70 -15.55 -8.56
C GLY A 187 19.30 -14.43 -7.71
N TRP A 188 19.40 -14.66 -6.40
CA TRP A 188 20.00 -13.69 -5.48
C TRP A 188 21.53 -13.81 -5.48
N LEU A 189 22.22 -12.70 -5.74
CA LEU A 189 23.66 -12.55 -5.57
C LEU A 189 23.94 -11.72 -4.33
N TYR A 190 24.71 -12.26 -3.38
CA TYR A 190 25.14 -11.55 -2.18
C TYR A 190 26.48 -10.87 -2.44
N VAL A 191 26.64 -9.66 -1.91
CA VAL A 191 27.81 -8.80 -2.12
C VAL A 191 28.26 -8.26 -0.77
N ALA A 192 29.52 -8.50 -0.41
CA ALA A 192 30.20 -7.85 0.70
C ALA A 192 31.08 -6.72 0.17
N VAL A 193 31.03 -5.54 0.79
CA VAL A 193 31.80 -4.36 0.38
C VAL A 193 32.45 -3.71 1.60
N LEU A 194 33.74 -3.41 1.51
CA LEU A 194 34.46 -2.57 2.48
C LEU A 194 34.79 -1.22 1.85
N LEU A 195 34.50 -0.16 2.60
CA LEU A 195 34.67 1.23 2.19
C LEU A 195 35.57 1.96 3.19
N ASP A 196 36.57 2.68 2.70
CA ASP A 196 37.35 3.61 3.54
C ASP A 196 36.53 4.86 3.83
N LEU A 197 36.27 5.14 5.12
CA LEU A 197 35.38 6.23 5.53
C LEU A 197 35.94 7.61 5.20
N TYR A 198 37.26 7.78 5.14
CA TYR A 198 37.89 9.04 4.72
C TYR A 198 37.68 9.28 3.22
N SER A 199 38.20 8.37 2.37
CA SER A 199 38.21 8.58 0.93
C SER A 199 36.90 8.23 0.23
N ARG A 200 35.97 7.56 0.93
CA ARG A 200 34.75 6.95 0.38
C ARG A 200 35.00 5.93 -0.73
N ARG A 201 36.23 5.45 -0.88
CA ARG A 201 36.58 4.45 -1.89
C ARG A 201 36.26 3.06 -1.37
N VAL A 202 35.71 2.22 -2.25
CA VAL A 202 35.68 0.78 -2.02
C VAL A 202 37.12 0.27 -2.00
N VAL A 203 37.49 -0.40 -0.92
CA VAL A 203 38.84 -0.93 -0.72
C VAL A 203 38.91 -2.43 -0.93
N GLY A 204 37.79 -3.14 -0.70
CA GLY A 204 37.65 -4.56 -1.03
C GLY A 204 36.19 -4.94 -1.17
N TRP A 205 35.93 -6.03 -1.87
CA TRP A 205 34.58 -6.56 -2.09
C TRP A 205 34.64 -8.04 -2.45
N ALA A 206 33.53 -8.75 -2.29
CA ALA A 206 33.37 -10.13 -2.72
C ALA A 206 31.90 -10.42 -3.06
N MET A 207 31.65 -11.44 -3.88
CA MET A 207 30.30 -11.84 -4.27
C MET A 207 30.10 -13.36 -4.14
N GLY A 208 28.88 -13.78 -3.78
CA GLY A 208 28.57 -15.19 -3.59
C GLY A 208 27.08 -15.52 -3.68
N GLN A 209 26.76 -16.79 -3.89
CA GLN A 209 25.37 -17.27 -3.97
C GLN A 209 24.68 -17.38 -2.60
N ARG A 210 25.46 -17.33 -1.52
CA ARG A 210 24.99 -17.45 -0.14
C ARG A 210 25.56 -16.33 0.71
N LEU A 211 24.80 -15.94 1.72
CA LEU A 211 25.24 -15.01 2.75
C LEU A 211 26.05 -15.79 3.79
N THR A 212 27.38 -15.73 3.71
CA THR A 212 28.28 -16.49 4.59
C THR A 212 29.39 -15.61 5.16
N VAL A 213 30.10 -16.13 6.17
CA VAL A 213 31.23 -15.42 6.82
C VAL A 213 32.42 -15.32 5.86
N GLU A 214 32.67 -16.37 5.10
CA GLU A 214 33.75 -16.45 4.12
C GLU A 214 33.62 -15.34 3.06
N LEU A 215 32.39 -14.96 2.69
CA LEU A 215 32.13 -13.85 1.78
C LEU A 215 32.66 -12.52 2.34
N ALA A 216 32.46 -12.27 3.64
CA ALA A 216 32.97 -11.07 4.30
C ALA A 216 34.50 -11.12 4.47
N GLU A 217 35.06 -12.30 4.81
CA GLU A 217 36.50 -12.51 4.93
C GLU A 217 37.24 -12.31 3.60
N GLN A 218 36.66 -12.76 2.49
CA GLN A 218 37.20 -12.53 1.14
C GLN A 218 37.27 -11.03 0.82
N ALA A 219 36.21 -10.27 1.13
CA ALA A 219 36.20 -8.83 0.92
C ALA A 219 37.25 -8.12 1.78
N LEU A 220 37.44 -8.55 3.03
CA LEU A 220 38.46 -8.01 3.93
C LEU A 220 39.88 -8.36 3.47
N THR A 221 40.11 -9.59 3.05
CA THR A 221 41.39 -10.06 2.51
C THR A 221 41.79 -9.24 1.29
N MET A 222 40.84 -9.03 0.37
CA MET A 222 41.02 -8.13 -0.78
C MET A 222 41.36 -6.70 -0.33
N ALA A 223 40.65 -6.17 0.67
CA ALA A 223 40.89 -4.81 1.16
C ALA A 223 42.30 -4.63 1.72
N VAL A 224 42.78 -5.58 2.52
CA VAL A 224 44.14 -5.56 3.08
C VAL A 224 45.20 -5.68 2.00
N ALA A 225 45.02 -6.60 1.04
CA ALA A 225 45.92 -6.74 -0.10
C ALA A 225 46.01 -5.45 -0.93
N ASN A 226 44.87 -4.77 -1.15
CA ASN A 226 44.81 -3.56 -1.96
C ASN A 226 45.40 -2.32 -1.28
N ARG A 227 45.39 -2.26 0.05
CA ARG A 227 45.68 -1.01 0.79
C ARG A 227 46.87 -1.08 1.73
N ALA A 228 47.34 -2.28 2.07
CA ALA A 228 48.42 -2.53 3.02
C ALA A 228 48.38 -1.55 4.22
N PRO A 229 47.23 -1.42 4.91
CA PRO A 229 47.04 -0.41 5.94
C PRO A 229 47.97 -0.65 7.14
N ALA A 230 48.37 0.44 7.81
CA ALA A 230 49.18 0.37 9.01
C ALA A 230 48.42 -0.25 10.20
N ALA A 231 49.18 -0.67 11.22
CA ALA A 231 48.65 -1.08 12.51
C ALA A 231 47.71 0.00 13.08
N GLY A 232 46.62 -0.45 13.71
CA GLY A 232 45.63 0.46 14.32
C GLY A 232 44.47 0.90 13.42
N LEU A 233 44.34 0.38 12.18
CA LEU A 233 43.09 0.49 11.43
C LEU A 233 41.93 -0.10 12.24
N VAL A 234 40.81 0.62 12.28
CA VAL A 234 39.54 0.14 12.80
C VAL A 234 38.66 -0.34 11.64
N HIS A 235 38.22 -1.59 11.70
CA HIS A 235 37.15 -2.08 10.83
C HIS A 235 35.82 -2.05 11.59
N HIS A 236 34.81 -1.43 10.99
CA HIS A 236 33.45 -1.32 11.51
C HIS A 236 32.49 -1.95 10.55
N SER A 237 31.46 -2.61 11.06
CA SER A 237 30.34 -2.96 10.22
C SER A 237 29.08 -3.15 11.03
N ASP A 238 27.99 -2.76 10.41
CA ASP A 238 26.67 -2.78 10.98
C ASP A 238 26.19 -4.23 11.17
N ARG A 239 25.37 -4.43 12.21
CA ARG A 239 24.91 -5.74 12.65
C ARG A 239 24.05 -6.43 11.57
N GLY A 240 24.64 -7.34 10.81
CA GLY A 240 23.93 -8.44 10.14
C GLY A 240 24.07 -9.71 10.99
N SER A 241 23.05 -10.05 11.79
CA SER A 241 23.07 -11.26 12.62
C SER A 241 22.86 -12.50 11.77
N GLN A 242 23.95 -13.07 11.23
CA GLN A 242 23.96 -14.36 10.56
C GLN A 242 25.22 -15.14 10.92
N GLY A 243 25.03 -16.24 11.65
CA GLY A 243 26.08 -17.20 11.96
C GLY A 243 27.02 -16.73 13.07
N ALA A 244 27.22 -17.60 14.05
CA ALA A 244 28.13 -17.38 15.15
C ALA A 244 29.60 -17.32 14.66
N PHE A 245 30.08 -16.14 14.26
CA PHE A 245 31.48 -15.75 14.38
C PHE A 245 31.63 -14.21 14.36
N LYS A 246 32.58 -13.73 15.14
CA LYS A 246 32.80 -12.34 15.57
C LYS A 246 33.07 -11.36 14.41
N TRP A 247 32.03 -10.74 13.87
CA TRP A 247 32.17 -9.60 12.96
C TRP A 247 32.09 -8.23 13.66
N SER A 248 31.49 -8.16 14.85
CA SER A 248 31.51 -6.93 15.63
C SER A 248 32.78 -6.88 16.47
N LEU A 249 33.91 -6.40 15.93
CA LEU A 249 34.91 -5.78 16.79
C LEU A 249 35.58 -4.61 16.07
N GLN A 250 35.70 -3.49 16.78
CA GLN A 250 36.90 -2.69 16.64
C GLN A 250 38.08 -3.59 17.01
N ARG A 251 38.81 -4.08 16.01
CA ARG A 251 40.08 -4.75 16.21
C ARG A 251 41.14 -4.06 15.39
N PRO A 252 42.32 -3.79 15.97
CA PRO A 252 43.52 -3.58 15.19
C PRO A 252 43.65 -4.76 14.22
N LEU A 253 43.95 -4.47 12.96
CA LEU A 253 44.12 -5.47 11.89
C LEU A 253 44.99 -6.67 12.27
N GLU A 254 45.95 -6.46 13.15
CA GLU A 254 46.89 -7.46 13.68
C GLU A 254 46.21 -8.64 14.41
N LEU A 255 44.95 -8.48 14.85
CA LEU A 255 44.17 -9.52 15.55
C LEU A 255 43.11 -10.20 14.68
N VAL A 256 43.06 -9.91 13.38
CA VAL A 256 42.03 -10.39 12.45
C VAL A 256 42.59 -11.33 11.38
N ILE A 257 43.88 -11.25 11.07
CA ILE A 257 44.54 -12.11 10.07
C ILE A 257 45.57 -13.01 10.76
N PRO A 258 45.52 -14.35 10.62
CA PRO A 258 46.59 -15.24 11.06
C PRO A 258 47.93 -14.82 10.43
N ARG A 259 48.99 -14.78 11.24
CA ARG A 259 50.35 -14.33 10.85
C ARG A 259 50.92 -15.05 9.60
N SER A 260 50.33 -16.18 9.19
CA SER A 260 50.65 -16.97 8.00
C SER A 260 50.26 -16.32 6.67
N LEU A 261 49.30 -15.39 6.64
CA LEU A 261 48.86 -14.72 5.41
C LEU A 261 49.65 -13.43 5.08
N LEU A 262 50.58 -13.02 5.96
CA LEU A 262 51.46 -11.87 5.73
C LEU A 262 52.71 -12.21 4.87
N ARG A 263 52.87 -13.47 4.47
CA ARG A 263 53.91 -13.91 3.53
C ARG A 263 53.31 -14.86 2.50
N GLY A 264 53.01 -14.36 1.30
CA GLY A 264 52.48 -15.19 0.22
C GLY A 264 52.06 -14.41 -1.03
N SER A 265 53.02 -14.24 -1.92
CA SER A 265 52.96 -14.05 -3.37
C SER A 265 51.62 -14.15 -4.12
N GLY A 266 51.41 -13.23 -5.08
CA GLY A 266 51.03 -13.61 -6.45
C GLY A 266 49.62 -13.23 -6.94
N SER A 267 49.57 -12.11 -7.67
CA SER A 267 48.65 -11.74 -8.77
C SER A 267 47.20 -12.30 -8.82
N LEU A 268 46.24 -11.39 -8.93
CA LEU A 268 45.40 -11.20 -10.14
C LEU A 268 44.43 -10.03 -9.88
N VAL A 269 44.72 -8.89 -10.52
CA VAL A 269 43.82 -7.72 -10.55
C VAL A 269 43.29 -7.61 -11.97
N PRO A 270 41.96 -7.64 -12.22
CA PRO A 270 41.39 -7.05 -13.41
C PRO A 270 41.02 -5.60 -13.10
N SER A 271 41.74 -4.68 -13.75
CA SER A 271 41.36 -3.29 -13.90
C SER A 271 40.02 -3.19 -14.65
N GLY A 272 39.00 -2.66 -13.98
CA GLY A 272 37.71 -2.35 -14.59
C GLY A 272 37.00 -1.29 -13.75
N ALA A 273 36.92 -0.08 -14.28
CA ALA A 273 36.23 1.03 -13.63
C ALA A 273 34.72 0.78 -13.61
N TRP A 274 34.20 0.20 -12.53
CA TRP A 274 32.76 0.05 -12.32
C TRP A 274 32.20 1.27 -11.57
N ARG A 275 31.44 2.11 -12.28
CA ARG A 275 30.66 3.21 -11.70
C ARG A 275 29.32 2.65 -11.21
N ILE A 276 29.24 2.23 -9.95
CA ILE A 276 27.98 1.77 -9.35
C ILE A 276 27.09 2.99 -9.05
N ARG A 277 26.03 3.19 -9.85
CA ARG A 277 24.88 4.04 -9.47
C ARG A 277 23.90 3.19 -8.66
N GLY A 278 24.10 3.17 -7.34
CA GLY A 278 23.16 2.61 -6.38
C GLY A 278 23.24 3.45 -5.11
N THR A 279 22.14 4.08 -4.72
CA THR A 279 22.07 4.78 -3.44
C THR A 279 22.15 3.76 -2.32
N MET A 280 23.32 3.63 -1.68
CA MET A 280 23.42 3.07 -0.33
C MET A 280 22.48 3.90 0.54
N ARG A 281 21.33 3.32 0.93
CA ARG A 281 20.48 3.91 1.95
C ARG A 281 21.13 3.63 3.30
N PHE A 282 22.04 4.51 3.70
CA PHE A 282 22.18 4.77 5.12
C PHE A 282 20.80 5.21 5.61
N ALA A 283 20.27 4.50 6.60
CA ALA A 283 19.01 4.86 7.23
C ALA A 283 19.11 6.31 7.70
N ARG A 284 18.53 7.24 6.93
CA ARG A 284 18.20 8.57 7.43
C ARG A 284 17.11 8.34 8.48
N GLY A 285 17.52 8.17 9.73
CA GLY A 285 16.63 8.30 10.87
C GLY A 285 16.01 9.69 10.77
N ARG A 286 14.69 9.74 10.58
CA ARG A 286 13.94 10.98 10.79
C ARG A 286 14.16 11.38 12.25
N THR A 287 14.36 12.67 12.42
CA THR A 287 14.30 13.43 13.69
C THR A 287 13.24 12.89 14.63
#